data_AF-A0A6L6LCN1-F1
#
_entry.id   AF-A0A6L6LCN1-F1
#
_cell.length_a   1.000
_cell.length_b   1.000
_cell.length_c   1.000
_cell.angle_alpha   90.00
_cell.angle_beta   90.00
_cell.angle_gamma   90.00
#
_symmetry.space_group_name_H-M   'P 1'
#
loop_
_entity.id
_entity.type
_entity.pdbx_description
1 polymer ?
#
loop_
_entity_poly.entity_id
_entity_poly.type
_entity_poly.pdbx_seq_one_letter_code
_entity_poly.pdbx_strand_id
1 'polypeptide(L)'
;MMELLVERYGTNRLQAVIPENMNGPIKLSFEEYGFEIDMFCDEVTREDGVCLVLEEEKDTFFLIINGCKINPFSRNDQKGNCDFSYMEEGSFQDGEWKRRRRLNGDEIFSPVFNQFTLLKVKLFAY
;
A
#
# COMPACT_ATOMS: atom_id res chain seq x y z
N MET A 1 13.11 2.60 8.28
CA MET A 1 11.71 3.11 8.16
C MET A 1 11.46 4.39 8.92
N MET A 2 11.79 4.48 10.22
CA MET A 2 11.46 5.68 11.02
C MET A 2 11.98 6.99 10.42
N GLU A 3 13.21 7.03 9.91
CA GLU A 3 13.77 8.22 9.26
C GLU A 3 12.96 8.62 8.01
N LEU A 4 12.58 7.65 7.16
CA LEU A 4 11.72 7.90 6.00
C LEU A 4 10.34 8.44 6.40
N LEU A 5 9.75 7.91 7.47
CA LEU A 5 8.47 8.41 7.98
C LEU A 5 8.59 9.87 8.42
N VAL A 6 9.66 10.22 9.15
CA VAL A 6 9.90 11.60 9.62
C VAL A 6 10.14 12.54 8.44
N GLU A 7 10.93 12.14 7.45
CA GLU A 7 11.23 12.96 6.26
C GLU A 7 9.95 13.33 5.49
N ARG A 8 8.95 12.44 5.48
CA ARG A 8 7.71 12.60 4.70
C ARG A 8 6.51 13.03 5.53
N TYR A 9 6.67 13.15 6.84
CA TYR A 9 5.63 13.59 7.74
C TYR A 9 5.16 15.01 7.39
N GLY A 10 3.84 15.22 7.35
CA GLY A 10 3.25 16.50 6.95
C GLY A 10 3.27 16.77 5.43
N THR A 11 3.68 15.80 4.61
CA THR A 11 3.62 15.88 3.14
C THR A 11 2.52 14.98 2.57
N ASN A 12 2.15 15.18 1.31
CA ASN A 12 1.21 14.27 0.61
C ASN A 12 1.82 12.89 0.28
N ARG A 13 3.12 12.70 0.57
CA ARG A 13 3.88 11.47 0.30
C ARG A 13 3.78 10.45 1.44
N LEU A 14 3.02 10.76 2.48
CA LEU A 14 2.72 9.86 3.59
C LEU A 14 1.24 10.02 3.95
N GLN A 15 0.45 8.95 3.77
CA GLN A 15 -0.98 8.95 4.06
C GLN A 15 -1.34 7.70 4.85
N ALA A 16 -2.35 7.80 5.72
CA ALA A 16 -2.80 6.69 6.54
C ALA A 16 -4.32 6.70 6.70
N VAL A 17 -4.87 5.54 6.99
CA VAL A 17 -6.30 5.30 7.11
C VAL A 17 -6.58 4.24 8.19
N ILE A 18 -7.67 4.45 8.92
CA ILE A 18 -8.24 3.56 9.97
C ILE A 18 -9.76 3.57 9.81
N PRO A 19 -10.52 2.49 10.13
CA PRO A 19 -11.89 2.18 9.68
C PRO A 19 -13.02 3.09 10.20
N GLU A 20 -12.71 4.21 10.86
CA GLU A 20 -13.72 5.05 11.51
C GLU A 20 -14.71 5.67 10.51
N ASN A 21 -16.00 5.38 10.69
CA ASN A 21 -17.13 5.95 9.94
C ASN A 21 -17.08 5.74 8.41
N MET A 22 -16.60 4.58 7.96
CA MET A 22 -16.49 4.28 6.53
C MET A 22 -17.72 3.59 5.94
N ASN A 23 -18.04 3.95 4.70
CA ASN A 23 -19.03 3.29 3.85
C ASN A 23 -18.38 2.79 2.55
N GLY A 24 -17.26 2.05 2.66
CA GLY A 24 -16.55 1.43 1.54
C GLY A 24 -15.06 1.74 1.47
N PRO A 25 -14.39 1.38 0.35
CA PRO A 25 -12.96 1.58 0.18
C PRO A 25 -12.54 3.05 0.21
N ILE A 26 -11.37 3.33 0.78
CA ILE A 26 -10.79 4.68 0.83
C ILE A 26 -9.66 4.86 -0.16
N LYS A 27 -9.70 5.97 -0.88
CA LYS A 27 -8.66 6.39 -1.81
C LYS A 27 -7.57 7.19 -1.12
N LEU A 28 -6.36 6.65 -1.10
CA LEU A 28 -5.14 7.39 -0.81
C LEU A 28 -4.48 7.79 -2.13
N SER A 29 -4.38 9.10 -2.39
CA SER A 29 -3.96 9.62 -3.70
C SER A 29 -2.59 10.30 -3.62
N PHE A 30 -1.61 9.76 -4.34
CA PHE A 30 -0.24 10.29 -4.47
C PHE A 30 -0.08 10.99 -5.82
N GLU A 31 1.13 11.35 -6.25
CA GLU A 31 1.27 12.18 -7.45
C GLU A 31 0.77 11.49 -8.73
N GLU A 32 1.30 10.31 -9.05
CA GLU A 32 0.93 9.56 -10.27
C GLU A 32 0.04 8.35 -10.04
N TYR A 33 0.00 7.86 -8.80
CA TYR A 33 -0.72 6.65 -8.44
C TYR A 33 -1.54 6.88 -7.17
N GLY A 34 -2.35 5.90 -6.84
CA GLY A 34 -3.02 5.84 -5.55
C GLY A 34 -3.37 4.41 -5.19
N PHE A 35 -3.94 4.25 -4.00
CA PHE A 35 -4.42 2.98 -3.50
C PHE A 35 -5.86 3.13 -3.00
N GLU A 36 -6.73 2.24 -3.44
CA GLU A 36 -8.00 1.96 -2.76
C GLU A 36 -7.72 0.94 -1.66
N ILE A 37 -7.96 1.35 -0.41
CA ILE A 37 -7.81 0.54 0.78
C ILE A 37 -9.21 0.07 1.18
N ASP A 38 -9.45 -1.23 1.11
CA ASP A 38 -10.71 -1.84 1.51
C ASP A 38 -10.51 -2.64 2.81
N MET A 39 -11.14 -2.18 3.88
CA MET A 39 -11.09 -2.81 5.20
C MET A 39 -12.33 -3.66 5.50
N PHE A 40 -13.30 -3.69 4.58
CA PHE A 40 -14.60 -4.32 4.77
C PHE A 40 -14.91 -5.36 3.69
N CYS A 41 -13.90 -5.79 2.92
CA CYS A 41 -14.09 -6.88 1.96
C CYS A 41 -14.26 -8.23 2.68
N ASP A 42 -14.95 -9.17 2.03
CA ASP A 42 -15.34 -10.46 2.64
C ASP A 42 -14.14 -11.28 3.15
N GLU A 43 -12.96 -11.12 2.55
CA GLU A 43 -11.73 -11.81 2.95
C GLU A 43 -11.07 -11.21 4.21
N VAL A 44 -11.50 -10.03 4.65
CA VAL A 44 -11.05 -9.38 5.89
C VAL A 44 -12.02 -9.74 7.01
N THR A 45 -11.53 -10.44 8.03
CA THR A 45 -12.37 -11.00 9.11
C THR A 45 -12.39 -10.16 10.39
N ARG A 46 -11.91 -8.92 10.30
CA ARG A 46 -11.62 -8.03 11.44
C ARG A 46 -11.97 -6.58 11.12
N GLU A 47 -12.31 -5.80 12.14
CA GLU A 47 -12.80 -4.42 11.99
C GLU A 47 -11.81 -3.36 12.49
N ASP A 48 -10.58 -3.76 12.81
CA ASP A 48 -9.49 -2.90 13.29
C ASP A 48 -8.37 -2.75 12.24
N GLY A 49 -8.77 -2.74 10.97
CA GLY A 49 -7.86 -2.56 9.83
C GLY A 49 -7.07 -1.25 9.93
N VAL A 50 -5.81 -1.25 9.49
CA VAL A 50 -5.00 -0.03 9.39
C VAL A 50 -4.10 -0.12 8.18
N CYS A 51 -3.95 1.00 7.48
CA CYS A 51 -2.99 1.10 6.39
C CYS A 51 -2.28 2.44 6.43
N LEU A 52 -0.95 2.41 6.32
CA LEU A 52 -0.12 3.57 6.10
C LEU A 52 0.69 3.34 4.84
N VAL A 53 0.68 4.32 3.94
CA VAL A 53 1.35 4.29 2.65
C VAL A 53 2.32 5.46 2.57
N LEU A 54 3.58 5.15 2.26
CA LEU A 54 4.66 6.10 2.03
C LEU A 54 5.12 5.97 0.57
N GLU A 55 5.14 7.07 -0.17
CA GLU A 55 5.70 7.12 -1.53
C GLU A 55 7.22 7.32 -1.46
N GLU A 56 8.03 6.31 -1.77
CA GLU A 56 9.50 6.39 -1.77
C GLU A 56 9.99 7.19 -2.98
N GLU A 57 9.54 6.75 -4.16
CA GLU A 57 9.76 7.34 -5.48
C GLU A 57 8.41 7.45 -6.21
N LYS A 58 8.40 8.02 -7.41
CA LYS A 58 7.16 8.29 -8.16
C LYS A 58 6.27 7.05 -8.39
N ASP A 59 6.88 5.88 -8.52
CA ASP A 59 6.19 4.61 -8.78
C ASP A 59 6.43 3.55 -7.70
N THR A 60 7.14 3.90 -6.61
CA THR A 60 7.60 2.94 -5.60
C THR A 60 7.15 3.38 -4.22
N PHE A 61 6.54 2.46 -3.47
CA PHE A 61 5.87 2.75 -2.20
C PHE A 61 6.24 1.73 -1.12
N PHE A 62 6.21 2.17 0.14
CA PHE A 62 6.19 1.31 1.30
C PHE A 62 4.81 1.32 1.95
N LEU A 63 4.32 0.14 2.36
CA LEU A 63 3.03 0.01 3.03
C LEU A 63 3.20 -0.72 4.36
N ILE A 64 2.71 -0.13 5.44
CA ILE A 64 2.42 -0.85 6.70
C ILE A 64 0.95 -1.17 6.67
N ILE A 65 0.61 -2.46 6.63
CA ILE A 65 -0.77 -2.92 6.41
C ILE A 65 -1.16 -4.00 7.41
N ASN A 66 -2.41 -3.95 7.86
CA ASN A 66 -3.01 -4.98 8.70
C ASN A 66 -4.54 -4.91 8.58
N GLY A 67 -5.21 -6.02 8.28
CA GLY A 67 -6.67 -6.08 8.11
C GLY A 67 -7.17 -5.26 6.92
N CYS A 68 -6.49 -5.29 5.78
CA CYS A 68 -6.95 -4.56 4.58
C CYS A 68 -6.66 -5.34 3.29
N LYS A 69 -7.45 -5.04 2.27
CA LYS A 69 -7.17 -5.30 0.86
C LYS A 69 -6.69 -4.00 0.19
N ILE A 70 -5.76 -4.12 -0.75
CA ILE A 70 -5.21 -2.97 -1.48
C ILE A 70 -5.42 -3.10 -2.98
N ASN A 71 -5.94 -2.07 -3.63
CA ASN A 71 -6.01 -2.04 -5.09
C ASN A 71 -5.30 -0.76 -5.58
N PRO A 72 -4.22 -0.87 -6.36
CA PRO A 72 -3.56 0.30 -6.89
C PRO A 72 -4.38 0.89 -8.04
N PHE A 73 -4.30 2.20 -8.24
CA PHE A 73 -4.86 2.86 -9.40
C PHE A 73 -3.90 3.90 -9.95
N SER A 74 -4.01 4.13 -11.26
CA SER A 74 -3.29 5.19 -11.96
C SER A 74 -4.07 6.50 -11.85
N ARG A 75 -3.36 7.62 -11.67
CA ARG A 75 -3.93 8.96 -11.79
C ARG A 75 -3.70 9.58 -13.16
N ASN A 76 -3.12 8.82 -14.09
CA ASN A 76 -2.94 9.23 -15.47
C ASN A 76 -4.18 8.86 -16.28
N ASP A 77 -4.96 9.85 -16.69
CA ASP A 77 -6.20 9.66 -17.47
C ASP A 77 -5.97 8.95 -18.83
N GLN A 78 -4.74 8.93 -19.35
CA GLN A 78 -4.40 8.21 -20.58
C GLN A 78 -4.03 6.74 -20.35
N LYS A 79 -3.74 6.35 -19.11
CA LYS A 79 -3.33 5.00 -18.71
C LYS A 79 -4.17 4.55 -17.54
N GLY A 80 -5.39 4.10 -17.83
CA GLY A 80 -6.39 3.78 -16.82
C GLY A 80 -6.09 2.51 -16.04
N ASN A 81 -5.28 1.59 -16.58
CA ASN A 81 -4.94 0.35 -15.89
C ASN A 81 -3.67 0.55 -15.04
N CYS A 82 -3.65 -0.07 -13.88
CA CYS A 82 -2.50 -0.08 -12.98
C CYS A 82 -2.32 -1.47 -12.39
N ASP A 83 -1.08 -1.92 -12.31
CA ASP A 83 -0.72 -3.21 -11.72
C ASP A 83 0.63 -3.13 -11.01
N PHE A 84 0.95 -4.16 -10.24
CA PHE A 84 2.19 -4.30 -9.50
C PHE A 84 3.30 -4.83 -10.41
N SER A 85 4.32 -4.01 -10.65
CA SER A 85 5.58 -4.48 -11.25
C SER A 85 6.29 -5.45 -10.31
N TYR A 86 6.27 -5.15 -9.01
CA TYR A 86 6.60 -6.09 -7.97
C TYR A 86 5.92 -5.73 -6.64
N MET A 87 5.81 -6.74 -5.78
CA MET A 87 5.41 -6.60 -4.38
C MET A 87 6.31 -7.49 -3.53
N GLU A 88 6.96 -6.90 -2.53
CA GLU A 88 7.92 -7.58 -1.66
C GLU A 88 7.51 -7.40 -0.20
N GLU A 89 7.52 -8.49 0.56
CA GLU A 89 7.45 -8.44 2.02
C GLU A 89 8.87 -8.38 2.58
N GLY A 90 9.09 -7.56 3.60
CA GLY A 90 10.42 -7.40 4.19
C GLY A 90 10.42 -6.56 5.46
N SER A 91 11.62 -6.10 5.82
CA SER A 91 11.85 -5.29 7.01
C SER A 91 12.94 -4.26 6.74
N PHE A 92 12.96 -3.18 7.52
CA PHE A 92 14.13 -2.31 7.55
C PHE A 92 15.13 -2.78 8.60
N GLN A 93 16.39 -2.91 8.22
CA GLN A 93 17.51 -3.21 9.12
C GLN A 93 18.60 -2.19 8.84
N ASP A 94 19.05 -1.48 9.87
CA ASP A 94 20.07 -0.43 9.77
C ASP A 94 19.77 0.63 8.69
N GLY A 95 18.50 1.03 8.59
CA GLY A 95 18.03 2.02 7.60
C GLY A 95 17.79 1.46 6.19
N GLU A 96 18.19 0.21 5.93
CA GLU A 96 18.08 -0.40 4.60
C GLU A 96 16.92 -1.39 4.49
N TRP A 97 16.30 -1.45 3.31
CA TRP A 97 15.30 -2.48 3.00
C TRP A 97 15.95 -3.85 2.88
N LYS A 98 15.50 -4.81 3.70
CA LYS A 98 15.83 -6.22 3.60
C LYS A 98 14.59 -7.00 3.22
N ARG A 99 14.54 -7.39 1.95
CA ARG A 99 13.49 -8.26 1.41
C ARG A 99 13.53 -9.63 2.09
N ARG A 100 12.37 -10.10 2.52
CA ARG A 100 12.15 -11.47 2.99
C ARG A 100 11.66 -12.37 1.86
N ARG A 101 10.60 -11.96 1.15
CA ARG A 101 10.03 -12.70 0.01
C ARG A 101 9.38 -11.76 -1.00
N ARG A 102 9.20 -12.26 -2.22
CA ARG A 102 8.40 -11.61 -3.26
C ARG A 102 7.02 -12.27 -3.28
N LEU A 103 5.98 -11.46 -3.28
CA LEU A 103 4.59 -11.91 -3.44
C LEU A 103 4.28 -11.98 -4.94
N ASN A 104 3.53 -13.00 -5.36
CA ASN A 104 3.13 -13.16 -6.77
C ASN A 104 1.93 -14.09 -6.94
N GLY A 105 1.40 -14.19 -8.17
CA GLY A 105 0.26 -15.05 -8.49
C GLY A 105 -0.97 -14.64 -7.69
N ASP A 106 -1.55 -15.60 -6.97
CA ASP A 106 -2.76 -15.38 -6.16
C ASP A 106 -2.59 -14.27 -5.11
N GLU A 107 -1.36 -14.10 -4.57
CA GLU A 107 -1.07 -13.07 -3.57
C GLU A 107 -1.16 -11.64 -4.13
N ILE A 108 -0.92 -11.46 -5.43
CA ILE A 108 -1.08 -10.17 -6.13
C ILE A 108 -2.50 -10.05 -6.69
N PHE A 109 -3.11 -11.16 -7.10
CA PHE A 109 -4.47 -11.16 -7.66
C PHE A 109 -5.53 -10.76 -6.62
N SER A 110 -5.39 -11.20 -5.37
CA SER A 110 -6.21 -10.72 -4.25
C SER A 110 -5.31 -10.34 -3.06
N PRO A 111 -4.75 -9.12 -3.06
CA PRO A 111 -3.75 -8.69 -2.09
C PRO A 111 -4.40 -8.29 -0.77
N VAL A 112 -4.83 -9.31 -0.01
CA VAL A 112 -5.49 -9.20 1.29
C VAL A 112 -4.49 -9.53 2.40
N PHE A 113 -4.33 -8.62 3.35
CA PHE A 113 -3.36 -8.73 4.43
C PHE A 113 -4.04 -8.71 5.79
N ASN A 114 -4.36 -9.87 6.35
CA ASN A 114 -5.04 -10.00 7.65
C ASN A 114 -4.09 -9.83 8.87
N GLN A 115 -2.78 -9.80 8.63
CA GLN A 115 -1.73 -9.68 9.65
C GLN A 115 -0.83 -8.48 9.33
N PHE A 116 -0.16 -7.95 10.36
CA PHE A 116 0.83 -6.90 10.19
C PHE A 116 1.90 -7.30 9.19
N THR A 117 1.93 -6.57 8.08
CA THR A 117 2.84 -6.81 6.98
C THR A 117 3.46 -5.49 6.56
N LEU A 118 4.77 -5.52 6.30
CA LEU A 118 5.49 -4.40 5.71
C LEU A 118 5.86 -4.76 4.28
N LEU A 119 5.37 -3.96 3.34
CA LEU A 119 5.55 -4.17 1.91
C LEU A 119 6.42 -3.08 1.30
N LYS A 120 7.20 -3.46 0.29
CA LYS A 120 7.73 -2.56 -0.74
C LYS A 120 7.09 -2.93 -2.07
N VAL A 121 6.47 -1.96 -2.73
CA VAL A 121 5.75 -2.18 -3.99
C VAL A 121 6.23 -1.22 -5.05
N LYS A 122 6.26 -1.67 -6.30
CA LYS A 122 6.45 -0.82 -7.48
C LYS A 122 5.28 -1.00 -8.42
N LEU A 123 4.71 0.10 -8.86
CA LEU A 123 3.55 0.14 -9.73
C LEU A 123 3.97 0.45 -11.16
N PHE A 124 3.10 0.10 -12.10
CA PHE A 124 3.16 0.61 -13.46
C PHE A 124 1.74 0.83 -13.98
N ALA A 125 1.61 1.76 -14.93
CA ALA A 125 0.37 2.04 -15.64
C ALA A 125 0.51 1.80 -17.15
N TYR A 126 -0.54 1.29 -17.78
CA TYR A 126 -0.58 0.94 -19.21
C TYR A 126 -1.94 1.20 -19.86
#